data_AF-A0A0Q9NKB5-F1
#
_entry.id   AF-A0A0Q9NKB5-F1
#
_cell.length_a   1.000
_cell.length_b   1.000
_cell.length_c   1.000
_cell.angle_alpha   90.00
_cell.angle_beta   90.00
_cell.angle_gamma   90.00
#
_symmetry.space_group_name_H-M   'P 1'
#
loop_
_entity.id
_entity.type
_entity.pdbx_description
1 polymer ?
#
loop_
_entity_poly.entity_id
_entity_poly.type
_entity_poly.pdbx_seq_one_letter_code
_entity_poly.pdbx_strand_id
1 'polypeptide(L)' 'MTRSKLFHYLTDARGPEEVLPALTTAELVELLDALYQNLDTPEPEFGAQVWYEMGVEESCRRSVSPDGAAHGVA' A
#
# COMPACT_ATOMS: atom_id res chain seq x y z
N MET A 1 -9.71 5.42 6.69
CA MET A 1 -9.84 6.05 5.33
C MET A 1 -11.27 6.01 4.77
N THR A 2 -11.68 6.94 3.89
CA THR A 2 -13.00 6.95 3.20
C THR A 2 -12.93 6.32 1.79
N ARG A 3 -14.05 5.79 1.26
CA ARG A 3 -14.10 5.17 -0.09
C ARG A 3 -13.67 6.12 -1.21
N SER A 4 -13.98 7.41 -1.12
CA SER A 4 -13.54 8.41 -2.10
C SER A 4 -12.02 8.60 -2.11
N LYS A 5 -11.37 8.51 -0.94
CA LYS A 5 -9.91 8.60 -0.83
C LYS A 5 -9.25 7.33 -1.35
N LEU A 6 -9.84 6.16 -1.09
CA LEU A 6 -9.40 4.89 -1.68
C LEU A 6 -9.45 4.95 -3.22
N PHE A 7 -10.56 5.43 -3.78
CA PHE A 7 -10.71 5.57 -5.22
C PHE A 7 -9.66 6.51 -5.82
N HIS A 8 -9.33 7.61 -5.14
CA HIS A 8 -8.24 8.49 -5.58
C HIS A 8 -6.91 7.76 -5.71
N TYR A 9 -6.57 6.86 -4.77
CA TYR A 9 -5.38 6.03 -4.88
C TYR A 9 -5.48 5.09 -6.09
N LEU A 10 -6.58 4.35 -6.23
CA LEU A 10 -6.76 3.38 -7.32
C LEU A 10 -6.71 4.01 -8.71
N THR A 11 -7.11 5.29 -8.83
CA THR A 11 -7.03 6.05 -10.09
C THR A 11 -5.76 6.88 -10.26
N ASP A 12 -4.81 6.81 -9.32
CA ASP A 12 -3.55 7.56 -9.42
C ASP A 12 -2.72 7.02 -10.60
N ALA A 13 -2.38 7.92 -11.53
CA ALA A 13 -1.66 7.55 -12.75
C ALA A 13 -0.26 7.01 -12.50
N ARG A 14 0.34 7.30 -11.33
CA ARG A 14 1.65 6.77 -10.92
C ARG A 14 1.58 5.31 -10.50
N GLY A 15 0.38 4.82 -10.19
CA GLY A 15 0.14 3.46 -9.78
C GLY A 15 0.74 3.11 -8.40
N PRO A 16 0.53 1.85 -7.97
CA PRO A 16 0.95 1.41 -6.64
C PRO A 16 2.47 1.38 -6.45
N GLU A 17 3.26 1.11 -7.49
CA GLU A 17 4.73 1.02 -7.38
C GLU A 17 5.39 2.33 -6.94
N GLU A 18 4.88 3.46 -7.40
CA GLU A 18 5.40 4.79 -7.04
C GLU A 18 4.71 5.36 -5.80
N VAL A 19 3.41 5.08 -5.63
CA VAL A 19 2.64 5.68 -4.53
C VAL A 19 2.93 4.98 -3.20
N LEU A 20 2.95 3.65 -3.16
CA LEU A 20 3.08 2.90 -1.90
C LEU A 20 4.38 3.22 -1.15
N PRO A 21 5.56 3.30 -1.78
CA PRO A 21 6.81 3.65 -1.09
C PRO A 21 6.81 5.08 -0.54
N ALA A 22 6.04 5.99 -1.14
CA ALA A 22 5.97 7.40 -0.73
C ALA A 22 5.05 7.63 0.49
N LEU A 23 4.18 6.67 0.82
CA LEU A 23 3.29 6.76 1.97
C LEU A 23 4.04 6.58 3.29
N THR A 24 3.59 7.27 4.34
CA THR A 24 4.01 6.95 5.71
C THR A 24 3.49 5.56 6.13
N THR A 25 4.09 4.96 7.16
CA THR A 25 3.65 3.66 7.68
C THR A 25 2.18 3.68 8.12
N ALA A 26 1.73 4.77 8.75
CA ALA A 26 0.34 4.91 9.17
C ALA A 26 -0.62 4.96 7.96
N GLU A 27 -0.28 5.73 6.93
CA GLU A 27 -1.08 5.82 5.70
C GLU A 27 -1.12 4.50 4.94
N LEU A 28 -0.01 3.76 4.91
CA LEU A 28 0.04 2.44 4.28
C LEU A 28 -0.87 1.44 5.01
N VAL A 29 -0.86 1.44 6.35
CA VAL A 29 -1.75 0.60 7.15
C VAL A 29 -3.22 0.97 6.92
N GLU A 30 -3.56 2.26 6.91
CA GLU A 30 -4.92 2.72 6.62
C GLU A 30 -5.37 2.37 5.20
N LEU A 31 -4.46 2.43 4.22
CA LEU A 31 -4.73 2.04 2.84
C LEU A 31 -5.00 0.54 2.73
N LEU A 32 -4.17 -0.29 3.37
CA LEU A 32 -4.35 -1.74 3.37
C LEU A 32 -5.66 -2.17 4.04
N ASP A 33 -6.04 -1.56 5.16
CA ASP A 33 -7.32 -1.83 5.80
C ASP A 33 -8.50 -1.48 4.88
N ALA A 34 -8.45 -0.32 4.22
CA ALA A 34 -9.50 0.09 3.28
C ALA A 34 -9.57 -0.81 2.03
N LEU A 35 -8.43 -1.25 1.52
CA LEU A 35 -8.35 -2.20 0.40
C LEU A 35 -8.92 -3.56 0.79
N TYR A 36 -8.57 -4.06 1.98
CA TYR A 36 -9.12 -5.31 2.51
C TYR A 36 -10.64 -5.24 2.62
N GLN A 37 -11.18 -4.16 3.21
CA GLN A 37 -12.62 -3.95 3.30
C GLN A 37 -13.27 -3.83 1.93
N ASN A 38 -12.59 -3.24 0.94
CA ASN A 38 -13.11 -3.16 -0.42
C ASN A 38 -13.13 -4.53 -1.13
N LEU A 39 -12.10 -5.34 -0.93
CA LEU A 39 -12.00 -6.70 -1.47
C LEU A 39 -13.04 -7.66 -0.87
N ASP A 40 -13.48 -7.39 0.36
CA ASP A 40 -14.56 -8.14 1.03
C ASP A 40 -15.96 -7.79 0.49
N THR A 41 -16.09 -6.74 -0.34
CA THR A 41 -17.37 -6.39 -0.97
C THR A 41 -17.66 -7.26 -2.20
N PRO A 42 -18.95 -7.47 -2.56
CA PRO A 42 -19.31 -8.29 -3.72
C PRO A 42 -18.85 -7.71 -5.07
N GLU A 43 -18.59 -6.41 -5.13
CA GLU A 43 -18.12 -5.68 -6.32
C GLU A 43 -16.91 -4.82 -5.92
N PRO A 44 -15.71 -5.43 -5.78
CA PRO A 44 -14.51 -4.69 -5.43
C PRO A 44 -14.12 -3.72 -6.56
N GLU A 45 -13.43 -2.64 -6.19
CA GLU A 45 -12.97 -1.66 -7.17
C GLU A 45 -11.87 -2.27 -8.06
N PHE A 46 -11.88 -1.91 -9.33
CA PHE A 46 -10.87 -2.40 -10.28
C PHE A 46 -9.45 -2.03 -9.82
N GLY A 47 -8.56 -3.01 -9.81
CA GLY A 47 -7.17 -2.83 -9.37
C GLY A 47 -6.96 -2.89 -7.86
N ALA A 48 -8.01 -2.97 -7.04
CA ALA A 48 -7.86 -3.06 -5.58
C ALA A 48 -7.02 -4.26 -5.14
N GLN A 49 -7.13 -5.40 -5.83
CA GLN A 49 -6.33 -6.59 -5.53
C GLN A 49 -4.82 -6.32 -5.72
N VAL A 50 -4.43 -5.74 -6.86
CA VAL A 50 -3.03 -5.44 -7.18
C VAL A 50 -2.45 -4.43 -6.19
N TRP A 51 -3.24 -3.41 -5.84
CA TRP A 51 -2.86 -2.42 -4.83
C TRP A 51 -2.67 -3.05 -3.44
N TYR A 52 -3.51 -4.01 -3.07
CA TYR A 52 -3.40 -4.71 -1.79
C TYR A 52 -2.17 -5.60 -1.75
N GLU A 53 -1.95 -6.42 -2.77
CA GLU A 53 -0.81 -7.33 -2.88
C GLU A 53 0.52 -6.54 -2.76
N MET A 54 0.69 -5.47 -3.55
CA MET A 54 1.91 -4.66 -3.46
C MET A 54 2.03 -3.86 -2.16
N GLY A 55 0.92 -3.44 -1.56
CA GLY A 55 0.95 -2.77 -0.25
C GLY A 55 1.41 -3.72 0.87
N VAL A 56 1.03 -4.99 0.79
CA VAL A 56 1.50 -6.04 1.71
C VAL A 56 2.99 -6.30 1.51
N GLU A 57 3.45 -6.42 0.26
CA GLU A 57 4.88 -6.55 -0.06
C GLU A 57 5.68 -5.35 0.48
N GLU A 58 5.18 -4.13 0.30
CA GLU A 58 5.80 -2.91 0.83
C GLU A 58 5.88 -2.93 2.36
N SER A 59 4.81 -3.36 3.02
CA SER A 59 4.76 -3.47 4.48
C SER A 59 5.76 -4.50 5.01
N CYS A 60 5.88 -5.65 4.34
CA CYS A 60 6.90 -6.66 4.60
C CYS A 60 8.31 -6.10 4.40
N ARG A 61 8.56 -5.35 3.31
CA ARG A 61 9.85 -4.72 3.05
C ARG A 61 10.27 -3.75 4.16
N ARG A 62 9.33 -2.93 4.65
CA ARG A 62 9.55 -1.97 5.75
C ARG A 62 9.81 -2.65 7.08
N SER A 63 9.11 -3.75 7.38
CA SER A 63 9.28 -4.48 8.65
C SER A 63 10.60 -5.24 8.73
N VAL A 64 11.14 -5.68 7.58
CA VAL A 64 12.48 -6.31 7.51
C VAL A 64 13.62 -5.29 7.60
N SER A 65 13.37 -4.03 7.24
CA SER A 65 14.37 -2.95 7.26
C SER A 65 13.94 -1.80 8.17
N PRO A 66 13.89 -1.98 9.51
CA PRO A 66 13.57 -0.89 10.43
C PRO A 66 14.67 0.17 10.50
N ASP A 67 15.88 -0.15 10.00
CA ASP A 67 17.03 0.75 10.01
C ASP A 67 17.85 0.56 8.73
N GLY A 68 17.81 1.56 7.85
CA GLY A 68 18.68 1.65 6.68
C GLY A 68 20.14 1.98 7.04
N ALA A 69 20.69 1.41 8.11
CA ALA A 69 22.13 1.37 8.35
C ALA A 69 22.67 -0.05 8.14
N ALA A 70 22.47 -0.58 6.92
CA ALA A 70 23.40 -1.58 6.41
C ALA A 70 24.71 -0.88 6.00
N HIS A 71 25.44 -0.34 6.99
CA HIS A 71 26.86 -0.04 6.84
C HIS A 71 27.59 -1.37 7.03
N GLY A 72 27.75 -2.09 5.92
CA GLY A 72 28.39 -3.39 5.91
C GLY A 72 29.13 -3.60 4.59
N VAL A 73 30.25 -2.90 4.41
CA VAL A 73 31.39 -3.43 3.64
C VAL A 73 32.69 -3.02 4.35
N ALA A 74 33.59 -3.99 4.37
CA ALA A 74 34.75 -4.16 5.26
C ALA A 74 35.87 -3.12 5.14
#